data_AF-A0A328C9T2-F1
#
_entry.id   AF-A0A328C9T2-F1
#
_cell.length_a   1.000
_cell.length_b   1.000
_cell.length_c   1.000
_cell.angle_alpha   90.00
_cell.angle_beta   90.00
_cell.angle_gamma   90.00
#
_symmetry.space_group_name_H-M   'P 1'
#
loop_
_entity.id
_entity.type
_entity.pdbx_description
1 polymer ?
#
loop_
_entity_poly.entity_id
_entity_poly.type
_entity_poly.pdbx_seq_one_letter_code
_entity_poly.pdbx_strand_id
1 'polypeptide(L)'
;MRLAHTKVLTLCALVALTLATACGGAAKPDEMTQATATGGTNNAEAIVEFEKAVEVWEEGGEARIGEVKDLLRRALKEDRGFGKAWFNLGVILELEGDLDEAREAYEKAAEFAPKLGEAYVNMGMLEMTSGNRDQAWEYFQRAVEVQPYNPAAHNNIAVMLRERGEYAEAVNHARRSLAGDSQNTRAYGNLARIYFDRGNFQVARLVMFNAIQIDENDPDLYNILGHIELKRNDVTSAIAYFQKTLEIAPAHVPALMNMGAIVLNVRDFERAIEFFGNVLEHEPQNLDAILSMGVARRGMGDLEGAREAYERILAMDEQNALVQYNLGVLEHEHLAQNAQLGGDREAPSPDDMVAQMDWTIANLEAAIAHYETSIEHYNNFLHYEQGAHVEQREDVTARIDQVRQIVEMTREQIPMLVEQREMLAEEVAQAEAAAAAEAAAAEEAPVDESGAEGEESLADDSDQGLEEAP
;
A
#
# COMPACT_ATOMS: atom_id res chain seq x y z
N MET A 1 42.82 -18.90 3.88
CA MET A 1 41.96 -18.99 2.68
C MET A 1 40.54 -18.74 3.18
N ARG A 2 39.82 -17.65 2.83
CA ARG A 2 39.45 -17.13 1.48
C ARG A 2 38.84 -18.23 0.59
N LEU A 3 37.75 -18.08 -0.16
CA LEU A 3 36.62 -17.12 -0.29
C LEU A 3 35.96 -17.48 -1.64
N ALA A 4 34.63 -17.68 -1.71
CA ALA A 4 33.72 -17.55 -2.88
C ALA A 4 32.36 -18.19 -2.48
N HIS A 5 31.19 -17.52 -2.42
CA HIS A 5 30.39 -16.85 -3.47
C HIS A 5 29.84 -17.85 -4.52
N THR A 6 28.55 -17.84 -4.90
CA THR A 6 27.74 -16.68 -5.38
C THR A 6 26.20 -16.85 -5.19
N LYS A 7 25.41 -15.75 -5.32
CA LYS A 7 23.90 -15.65 -5.30
C LYS A 7 23.24 -15.84 -6.70
N VAL A 8 21.96 -15.40 -6.90
CA VAL A 8 21.11 -15.22 -8.14
C VAL A 8 20.14 -16.42 -8.42
N LEU A 9 18.82 -16.35 -8.71
CA LEU A 9 17.65 -15.40 -8.66
C LEU A 9 16.36 -16.31 -8.49
N THR A 10 15.27 -16.02 -7.75
CA THR A 10 14.08 -15.11 -7.93
C THR A 10 13.11 -15.35 -9.10
N LEU A 11 11.85 -15.75 -8.82
CA LEU A 11 10.54 -15.07 -9.08
C LEU A 11 9.36 -16.02 -8.68
N CYS A 12 8.45 -15.65 -7.76
CA CYS A 12 7.11 -15.06 -7.99
C CYS A 12 6.04 -16.03 -8.57
N ALA A 13 4.77 -16.01 -8.16
CA ALA A 13 4.02 -15.12 -7.25
C ALA A 13 2.76 -15.82 -6.70
N LEU A 14 2.13 -15.26 -5.65
CA LEU A 14 0.67 -15.18 -5.56
C LEU A 14 0.21 -14.08 -4.59
N VAL A 15 -0.81 -13.34 -5.01
CA VAL A 15 -1.37 -12.16 -4.34
C VAL A 15 -2.58 -12.56 -3.50
N ALA A 16 -2.66 -12.08 -2.25
CA ALA A 16 -3.88 -11.52 -1.64
C ALA A 16 -3.63 -11.13 -0.17
N LEU A 17 -3.94 -9.88 0.19
CA LEU A 17 -4.17 -9.50 1.58
C LEU A 17 -5.44 -8.65 1.70
N THR A 18 -6.60 -9.30 1.63
CA THR A 18 -7.78 -8.82 2.34
C THR A 18 -7.81 -9.45 3.74
N LEU A 19 -8.53 -8.83 4.68
CA LEU A 19 -8.55 -9.20 6.09
C LEU A 19 -9.13 -10.61 6.35
N ALA A 20 -8.28 -11.63 6.26
CA ALA A 20 -8.45 -12.95 6.87
C ALA A 20 -7.07 -13.51 7.20
N THR A 21 -6.80 -13.83 8.48
CA THR A 21 -5.50 -14.42 8.86
C THR A 21 -5.55 -15.94 8.82
N ALA A 22 -6.22 -16.48 7.81
CA ALA A 22 -6.38 -17.90 7.54
C ALA A 22 -6.52 -18.14 6.03
N CYS A 23 -5.41 -18.48 5.38
CA CYS A 23 -5.31 -19.42 4.25
C CYS A 23 -3.83 -19.51 3.80
N GLY A 24 -3.47 -20.59 3.10
CA GLY A 24 -2.28 -20.59 2.23
C GLY A 24 -0.92 -20.66 2.92
N GLY A 25 -0.75 -21.49 3.94
CA GLY A 25 0.56 -22.10 4.20
C GLY A 25 0.63 -23.42 3.46
N ALA A 26 1.34 -23.50 2.34
CA ALA A 26 1.64 -24.78 1.70
C ALA A 26 2.29 -25.75 2.71
N ALA A 27 2.03 -27.04 2.58
CA ALA A 27 2.55 -28.07 3.48
C ALA A 27 4.08 -27.90 3.64
N LYS A 28 4.53 -27.62 4.87
CA LYS A 28 5.96 -27.49 5.14
C LYS A 28 6.63 -28.85 4.93
N PRO A 29 7.93 -28.90 4.57
CA PRO A 29 8.67 -30.17 4.42
C PRO A 29 8.51 -31.15 5.59
N ASP A 30 8.32 -30.63 6.82
CA ASP A 30 8.09 -31.39 8.05
C ASP A 30 6.81 -32.24 8.09
N GLU A 31 5.81 -31.98 7.24
CA GLU A 31 4.53 -32.72 7.28
C GLU A 31 4.61 -34.08 6.57
N MET A 32 5.50 -34.23 5.59
CA MET A 32 5.78 -35.54 4.97
C MET A 32 6.73 -36.41 5.81
N THR A 33 7.68 -35.82 6.53
CA THR A 33 8.74 -36.55 7.27
C THR A 33 8.26 -37.20 8.57
N GLN A 34 7.16 -36.72 9.17
CA GLN A 34 6.62 -37.31 10.40
C GLN A 34 5.90 -38.66 10.20
N ALA A 35 5.71 -39.11 8.96
CA ALA A 35 4.84 -40.23 8.61
C ALA A 35 5.55 -41.60 8.55
N THR A 36 5.95 -42.18 9.70
CA THR A 36 6.45 -43.59 9.70
C THR A 36 5.40 -44.58 9.16
N ALA A 37 5.80 -45.49 8.27
CA ALA A 37 4.88 -46.32 7.48
C ALA A 37 4.01 -47.30 8.32
N THR A 38 4.51 -47.71 9.49
CA THR A 38 3.96 -48.77 10.35
C THR A 38 2.56 -48.54 10.93
N GLY A 39 1.98 -47.34 10.74
CA GLY A 39 0.67 -46.98 11.27
C GLY A 39 -0.52 -47.20 10.33
N GLY A 40 -0.30 -47.54 9.05
CA GLY A 40 -1.35 -47.52 8.01
C GLY A 40 -1.52 -48.76 7.15
N THR A 41 -0.55 -49.68 7.11
CA THR A 41 -0.62 -50.93 6.36
C THR A 41 0.28 -52.00 7.00
N ASN A 42 0.02 -53.26 6.68
CA ASN A 42 0.91 -54.41 6.96
C ASN A 42 1.52 -55.00 5.68
N ASN A 43 1.27 -54.41 4.51
CA ASN A 43 1.83 -54.86 3.23
C ASN A 43 3.28 -54.37 3.11
N ALA A 44 4.24 -55.31 3.04
CA ALA A 44 5.67 -54.99 3.04
C ALA A 44 6.11 -54.31 1.74
N GLU A 45 5.57 -54.73 0.60
CA GLU A 45 5.83 -54.14 -0.71
C GLU A 45 5.32 -52.69 -0.78
N ALA A 46 4.13 -52.43 -0.24
CA ALA A 46 3.56 -51.08 -0.14
C ALA A 46 4.39 -50.16 0.78
N ILE A 47 4.88 -50.68 1.91
CA ILE A 47 5.77 -49.95 2.82
C ILE A 47 7.07 -49.56 2.10
N VAL A 48 7.70 -50.49 1.39
CA VAL A 48 8.98 -50.24 0.68
C VAL A 48 8.85 -49.16 -0.39
N GLU A 49 7.74 -49.11 -1.13
CA GLU A 49 7.52 -48.05 -2.14
C GLU A 49 7.17 -46.70 -1.50
N PHE A 50 6.47 -46.69 -0.36
CA PHE A 50 6.18 -45.47 0.41
C PHE A 50 7.42 -44.89 1.10
N GLU A 51 8.26 -45.71 1.72
CA GLU A 51 9.50 -45.27 2.37
C GLU A 51 10.46 -44.63 1.35
N LYS A 52 10.58 -45.20 0.15
CA LYS A 52 11.28 -44.56 -0.97
C LYS A 52 10.65 -43.22 -1.38
N ALA A 53 9.33 -43.09 -1.36
CA ALA A 53 8.67 -41.82 -1.69
C ALA A 53 9.06 -40.71 -0.71
N VAL A 54 9.16 -41.05 0.58
CA VAL A 54 9.63 -40.14 1.64
C VAL A 54 11.12 -39.82 1.47
N GLU A 55 11.98 -40.82 1.24
CA GLU A 55 13.42 -40.63 0.99
C GLU A 55 13.67 -39.71 -0.22
N VAL A 56 12.97 -39.94 -1.34
CA VAL A 56 13.06 -39.11 -2.56
C VAL A 56 12.62 -37.66 -2.30
N TRP A 57 11.60 -37.46 -1.47
CA TRP A 57 11.15 -36.13 -1.04
C TRP A 57 12.16 -35.46 -0.10
N GLU A 58 12.73 -36.18 0.86
CA GLU A 58 13.78 -35.67 1.75
C GLU A 58 15.05 -35.27 0.99
N GLU A 59 15.41 -36.00 -0.07
CA GLU A 59 16.58 -35.69 -0.91
C GLU A 59 16.36 -34.53 -1.89
N GLY A 60 15.16 -34.38 -2.46
CA GLY A 60 14.92 -33.51 -3.62
C GLY A 60 13.72 -32.57 -3.56
N GLY A 61 12.84 -32.72 -2.55
CA GLY A 61 11.64 -31.91 -2.36
C GLY A 61 10.80 -31.74 -3.63
N GLU A 62 10.34 -30.52 -3.87
CA GLU A 62 9.51 -30.14 -5.02
C GLU A 62 10.13 -30.55 -6.37
N ALA A 63 11.45 -30.54 -6.50
CA ALA A 63 12.13 -30.89 -7.75
C ALA A 63 11.99 -32.39 -8.14
N ARG A 64 11.53 -33.25 -7.22
CA ARG A 64 11.26 -34.68 -7.46
C ARG A 64 9.80 -35.09 -7.29
N ILE A 65 8.85 -34.12 -7.24
CA ILE A 65 7.39 -34.35 -7.10
C ILE A 65 6.87 -35.49 -7.98
N GLY A 66 7.23 -35.54 -9.26
CA GLY A 66 6.75 -36.59 -10.18
C GLY A 66 7.21 -38.00 -9.77
N GLU A 67 8.44 -38.15 -9.27
CA GLU A 67 8.98 -39.42 -8.80
C GLU A 67 8.34 -39.86 -7.48
N VAL A 68 8.12 -38.91 -6.55
CA VAL A 68 7.38 -39.12 -5.31
C VAL A 68 5.95 -39.59 -5.62
N LYS A 69 5.24 -38.91 -6.53
CA LYS A 69 3.88 -39.26 -6.96
C LYS A 69 3.81 -40.68 -7.54
N ASP A 70 4.77 -41.06 -8.37
CA ASP A 70 4.84 -42.40 -8.95
C ASP A 70 5.21 -43.50 -7.94
N LEU A 71 5.98 -43.18 -6.91
CA LEU A 71 6.27 -44.09 -5.79
C LEU A 71 5.03 -44.28 -4.89
N LEU A 72 4.31 -43.20 -4.56
CA LEU A 72 3.05 -43.26 -3.80
C LEU A 72 1.97 -44.04 -4.57
N ARG A 73 1.84 -43.82 -5.88
CA ARG A 73 0.93 -44.58 -6.76
C ARG A 73 1.31 -46.07 -6.85
N ARG A 74 2.61 -46.42 -6.74
CA ARG A 74 3.06 -47.82 -6.61
C ARG A 74 2.70 -48.41 -5.24
N ALA A 75 2.93 -47.70 -4.15
CA ALA A 75 2.52 -48.14 -2.81
C ALA A 75 0.99 -48.42 -2.74
N LEU A 76 0.18 -47.52 -3.32
CA LEU A 76 -1.28 -47.66 -3.40
C LEU A 76 -1.77 -48.76 -4.36
N LYS A 77 -0.92 -49.21 -5.30
CA LYS A 77 -1.21 -50.36 -6.15
C LYS A 77 -1.03 -51.68 -5.39
N GLU A 78 -0.02 -51.77 -4.54
CA GLU A 78 0.22 -52.94 -3.69
C GLU A 78 -0.76 -52.98 -2.50
N ASP A 79 -1.11 -51.83 -1.89
CA ASP A 79 -2.21 -51.72 -0.94
C ASP A 79 -3.06 -50.46 -1.12
N ARG A 80 -4.27 -50.66 -1.67
CA ARG A 80 -5.27 -49.58 -1.85
C ARG A 80 -5.81 -49.02 -0.54
N GLY A 81 -5.65 -49.73 0.58
CA GLY A 81 -6.06 -49.31 1.91
C GLY A 81 -4.99 -48.51 2.67
N PHE A 82 -3.84 -48.19 2.05
CA PHE A 82 -2.75 -47.50 2.73
C PHE A 82 -3.05 -46.00 2.91
N GLY A 83 -3.81 -45.65 3.94
CA GLY A 83 -4.30 -44.28 4.17
C GLY A 83 -3.20 -43.20 4.27
N LYS A 84 -1.99 -43.53 4.73
CA LYS A 84 -0.85 -42.58 4.72
C LYS A 84 -0.31 -42.31 3.31
N ALA A 85 -0.31 -43.31 2.43
CA ALA A 85 0.07 -43.10 1.03
C ALA A 85 -0.98 -42.28 0.28
N TRP A 86 -2.27 -42.44 0.60
CA TRP A 86 -3.32 -41.54 0.13
C TRP A 86 -3.15 -40.10 0.63
N PHE A 87 -2.82 -39.90 1.91
CA PHE A 87 -2.58 -38.58 2.47
C PHE A 87 -1.40 -37.87 1.78
N ASN A 88 -0.23 -38.52 1.71
CA ASN A 88 0.93 -37.96 1.02
C ASN A 88 0.67 -37.72 -0.47
N LEU A 89 -0.15 -38.57 -1.13
CA LEU A 89 -0.56 -38.33 -2.52
C LEU A 89 -1.42 -37.06 -2.64
N GLY A 90 -2.34 -36.83 -1.69
CA GLY A 90 -3.12 -35.59 -1.62
C GLY A 90 -2.25 -34.35 -1.47
N VAL A 91 -1.24 -34.39 -0.58
CA VAL A 91 -0.27 -33.30 -0.41
C VAL A 91 0.48 -33.00 -1.71
N ILE A 92 0.94 -34.04 -2.42
CA ILE A 92 1.68 -33.88 -3.68
C ILE A 92 0.78 -33.32 -4.80
N LEU A 93 -0.48 -33.77 -4.89
CA LEU A 93 -1.45 -33.24 -5.86
C LEU A 93 -1.83 -31.79 -5.57
N GLU A 94 -1.94 -31.40 -4.29
CA GLU A 94 -2.18 -30.02 -3.87
C GLU A 94 -1.02 -29.09 -4.28
N LEU A 95 0.23 -29.55 -4.14
CA LEU A 95 1.43 -28.83 -4.60
C LEU A 95 1.50 -28.69 -6.13
N GLU A 96 0.95 -29.63 -6.88
CA GLU A 96 0.82 -29.55 -8.35
C GLU A 96 -0.36 -28.69 -8.81
N GLY A 97 -1.26 -28.29 -7.89
CA GLY A 97 -2.47 -27.52 -8.18
C GLY A 97 -3.68 -28.37 -8.60
N ASP A 98 -3.57 -29.70 -8.56
CA ASP A 98 -4.63 -30.65 -8.90
C ASP A 98 -5.62 -30.83 -7.72
N LEU A 99 -6.26 -29.72 -7.30
CA LEU A 99 -7.03 -29.62 -6.05
C LEU A 99 -8.19 -30.63 -5.95
N ASP A 100 -8.81 -31.02 -7.06
CA ASP A 100 -9.89 -32.01 -7.08
C ASP A 100 -9.36 -33.45 -6.85
N GLU A 101 -8.22 -33.82 -7.45
CA GLU A 101 -7.57 -35.11 -7.16
C GLU A 101 -7.01 -35.11 -5.72
N ALA A 102 -6.51 -33.97 -5.23
CA ALA A 102 -6.05 -33.82 -3.85
C ALA A 102 -7.20 -34.05 -2.85
N ARG A 103 -8.39 -33.48 -3.11
CA ARG A 103 -9.60 -33.73 -2.30
C ARG A 103 -9.95 -35.22 -2.27
N GLU A 104 -10.01 -35.91 -3.41
CA GLU A 104 -10.30 -37.36 -3.45
C GLU A 104 -9.26 -38.15 -2.65
N ALA A 105 -7.96 -37.82 -2.79
CA ALA A 105 -6.89 -38.48 -2.07
C ALA A 105 -6.99 -38.27 -0.54
N TYR A 106 -7.34 -37.07 -0.06
CA TYR A 106 -7.58 -36.83 1.36
C TYR A 106 -8.86 -37.51 1.88
N GLU A 107 -9.92 -37.60 1.08
CA GLU A 107 -11.11 -38.38 1.43
C GLU A 107 -10.78 -39.87 1.58
N LYS A 108 -9.96 -40.44 0.68
CA LYS A 108 -9.45 -41.81 0.79
C LYS A 108 -8.54 -41.99 2.01
N ALA A 109 -7.71 -41.01 2.32
CA ALA A 109 -6.89 -41.02 3.53
C ALA A 109 -7.77 -41.08 4.79
N ALA A 110 -8.83 -40.28 4.85
CA ALA A 110 -9.78 -40.27 5.96
C ALA A 110 -10.68 -41.52 6.01
N GLU A 111 -10.97 -42.17 4.87
CA GLU A 111 -11.69 -43.45 4.79
C GLU A 111 -10.86 -44.59 5.40
N PHE A 112 -9.60 -44.71 4.98
CA PHE A 112 -8.73 -45.83 5.37
C PHE A 112 -7.96 -45.59 6.67
N ALA A 113 -7.66 -44.34 7.02
CA ALA A 113 -7.01 -43.94 8.27
C ALA A 113 -7.86 -42.89 9.02
N PRO A 114 -9.06 -43.24 9.53
CA PRO A 114 -10.01 -42.29 10.14
C PRO A 114 -9.54 -41.63 11.46
N LYS A 115 -8.31 -41.90 11.90
CA LYS A 115 -7.65 -41.23 13.03
C LYS A 115 -6.54 -40.25 12.62
N LEU A 116 -6.29 -40.11 11.32
CA LEU A 116 -5.32 -39.17 10.76
C LEU A 116 -5.96 -37.77 10.76
N GLY A 117 -5.72 -37.00 11.83
CA GLY A 117 -6.30 -35.66 11.99
C GLY A 117 -5.85 -34.70 10.90
N GLU A 118 -4.64 -34.92 10.38
CA GLU A 118 -3.97 -34.16 9.33
C GLU A 118 -4.76 -34.20 8.00
N ALA A 119 -5.36 -35.34 7.63
CA ALA A 119 -6.23 -35.43 6.45
C ALA A 119 -7.49 -34.55 6.58
N TYR A 120 -8.07 -34.47 7.79
CA TYR A 120 -9.19 -33.57 8.07
C TYR A 120 -8.75 -32.10 8.07
N VAL A 121 -7.54 -31.78 8.56
CA VAL A 121 -6.99 -30.42 8.45
C VAL A 121 -6.86 -30.00 6.99
N ASN A 122 -6.27 -30.82 6.13
CA ASN A 122 -6.03 -30.44 4.74
C ASN A 122 -7.34 -30.32 3.94
N MET A 123 -8.32 -31.20 4.15
CA MET A 123 -9.69 -31.00 3.61
C MET A 123 -10.30 -29.67 4.11
N GLY A 124 -10.14 -29.33 5.38
CA GLY A 124 -10.60 -28.04 5.91
C GLY A 124 -9.91 -26.83 5.26
N MET A 125 -8.62 -26.94 4.94
CA MET A 125 -7.86 -25.89 4.24
C MET A 125 -8.28 -25.74 2.77
N LEU A 126 -8.55 -26.84 2.06
CA LEU A 126 -9.11 -26.80 0.70
C LEU A 126 -10.48 -26.13 0.67
N GLU A 127 -11.35 -26.41 1.65
CA GLU A 127 -12.66 -25.76 1.74
C GLU A 127 -12.57 -24.28 2.16
N MET A 128 -11.61 -23.89 3.02
CA MET A 128 -11.33 -22.46 3.27
C MET A 128 -10.91 -21.73 1.99
N THR A 129 -10.02 -22.34 1.20
CA THR A 129 -9.55 -21.79 -0.10
C THR A 129 -10.70 -21.72 -1.11
N SER A 130 -11.64 -22.67 -1.07
CA SER A 130 -12.86 -22.68 -1.88
C SER A 130 -13.95 -21.71 -1.38
N GLY A 131 -13.73 -21.01 -0.26
CA GLY A 131 -14.71 -20.10 0.38
C GLY A 131 -15.77 -20.80 1.23
N ASN A 132 -15.76 -22.13 1.30
CA ASN A 132 -16.73 -22.99 1.99
C ASN A 132 -16.44 -23.07 3.51
N ARG A 133 -16.46 -21.91 4.20
CA ARG A 133 -16.10 -21.78 5.62
C ARG A 133 -16.84 -22.73 6.56
N ASP A 134 -18.11 -23.05 6.29
CA ASP A 134 -18.89 -23.94 7.16
C ASP A 134 -18.43 -25.41 7.05
N GLN A 135 -18.11 -25.88 5.84
CA GLN A 135 -17.57 -27.22 5.62
C GLN A 135 -16.13 -27.33 6.17
N ALA A 136 -15.33 -26.27 6.02
CA ALA A 136 -14.01 -26.19 6.65
C ALA A 136 -14.08 -26.32 8.17
N TRP A 137 -15.05 -25.66 8.80
CA TRP A 137 -15.30 -25.74 10.24
C TRP A 137 -15.62 -27.18 10.67
N GLU A 138 -16.50 -27.89 9.96
CA GLU A 138 -16.82 -29.31 10.23
C GLU A 138 -15.58 -30.21 10.14
N TYR A 139 -14.73 -30.02 9.12
CA TYR A 139 -13.49 -30.78 8.99
C TYR A 139 -12.50 -30.50 10.13
N PHE A 140 -12.28 -29.24 10.51
CA PHE A 140 -11.40 -28.94 11.66
C PHE A 140 -11.98 -29.48 12.98
N GLN A 141 -13.30 -29.49 13.16
CA GLN A 141 -13.94 -30.14 14.31
C GLN A 141 -13.64 -31.65 14.34
N ARG A 142 -13.81 -32.35 13.21
CA ARG A 142 -13.46 -33.78 13.10
C ARG A 142 -11.98 -34.04 13.38
N ALA A 143 -11.07 -33.15 12.95
CA ALA A 143 -9.65 -33.27 13.25
C ALA A 143 -9.36 -33.24 14.77
N VAL A 144 -9.98 -32.32 15.52
CA VAL A 144 -9.80 -32.27 17.00
C VAL A 144 -10.60 -33.35 17.75
N GLU A 145 -11.65 -33.92 17.16
CA GLU A 145 -12.32 -35.10 17.72
C GLU A 145 -11.44 -36.35 17.68
N VAL A 146 -10.74 -36.59 16.55
CA VAL A 146 -9.88 -37.78 16.40
C VAL A 146 -8.51 -37.60 17.04
N GLN A 147 -8.02 -36.36 17.13
CA GLN A 147 -6.71 -36.02 17.69
C GLN A 147 -6.86 -34.75 18.58
N PRO A 148 -7.22 -34.90 19.88
CA PRO A 148 -7.59 -33.79 20.79
C PRO A 148 -6.53 -32.72 21.09
N TYR A 149 -5.34 -32.84 20.51
CA TYR A 149 -4.25 -31.87 20.59
C TYR A 149 -3.59 -31.63 19.21
N ASN A 150 -4.30 -31.88 18.10
CA ASN A 150 -3.80 -31.54 16.76
C ASN A 150 -3.52 -30.03 16.68
N PRO A 151 -2.26 -29.59 16.48
CA PRO A 151 -1.93 -28.17 16.55
C PRO A 151 -2.59 -27.35 15.43
N ALA A 152 -2.53 -27.84 14.20
CA ALA A 152 -3.05 -27.13 13.03
C ALA A 152 -4.57 -26.93 13.08
N ALA A 153 -5.34 -27.98 13.42
CA ALA A 153 -6.79 -27.91 13.59
C ALA A 153 -7.18 -26.91 14.69
N HIS A 154 -6.51 -26.97 15.85
CA HIS A 154 -6.77 -26.03 16.94
C HIS A 154 -6.39 -24.59 16.57
N ASN A 155 -5.30 -24.37 15.85
CA ASN A 155 -4.93 -23.05 15.34
C ASN A 155 -5.99 -22.49 14.37
N ASN A 156 -6.44 -23.29 13.41
CA ASN A 156 -7.40 -22.84 12.39
C ASN A 156 -8.78 -22.53 13.02
N ILE A 157 -9.27 -23.39 13.92
CA ILE A 157 -10.48 -23.10 14.70
C ILE A 157 -10.33 -21.80 15.50
N ALA A 158 -9.16 -21.56 16.11
CA ALA A 158 -8.91 -20.33 16.86
C ALA A 158 -8.97 -19.07 15.98
N VAL A 159 -8.49 -19.14 14.74
CA VAL A 159 -8.63 -18.03 13.78
C VAL A 159 -10.08 -17.83 13.36
N MET A 160 -10.82 -18.89 13.02
CA MET A 160 -12.23 -18.77 12.64
C MET A 160 -13.09 -18.19 13.77
N LEU A 161 -12.83 -18.59 15.01
CA LEU A 161 -13.47 -18.00 16.21
C LEU A 161 -13.07 -16.53 16.41
N ARG A 162 -11.80 -16.16 16.14
CA ARG A 162 -11.34 -14.75 16.17
C ARG A 162 -12.11 -13.89 15.17
N GLU A 163 -12.26 -14.37 13.94
CA GLU A 163 -12.98 -13.68 12.86
C GLU A 163 -14.49 -13.53 13.16
N ARG A 164 -15.08 -14.47 13.91
CA ARG A 164 -16.45 -14.37 14.45
C ARG A 164 -16.58 -13.50 15.70
N GLY A 165 -15.47 -13.00 16.27
CA GLY A 165 -15.45 -12.24 17.53
C GLY A 165 -15.55 -13.09 18.81
N GLU A 166 -15.48 -14.42 18.70
CA GLU A 166 -15.63 -15.40 19.78
C GLU A 166 -14.32 -15.59 20.57
N TYR A 167 -13.71 -14.48 20.99
CA TYR A 167 -12.33 -14.43 21.50
C TYR A 167 -12.04 -15.34 22.70
N ALA A 168 -13.05 -15.66 23.53
CA ALA A 168 -12.86 -16.52 24.69
C ALA A 168 -12.57 -17.98 24.29
N GLU A 169 -13.31 -18.49 23.30
CA GLU A 169 -13.10 -19.83 22.77
C GLU A 169 -11.87 -19.88 21.85
N ALA A 170 -11.63 -18.82 21.08
CA ALA A 170 -10.42 -18.65 20.28
C ALA A 170 -9.14 -18.80 21.13
N VAL A 171 -9.07 -18.16 22.31
CA VAL A 171 -7.94 -18.32 23.25
C VAL A 171 -7.81 -19.77 23.74
N ASN A 172 -8.90 -20.49 23.99
CA ASN A 172 -8.86 -21.88 24.42
C ASN A 172 -8.29 -22.79 23.32
N HIS A 173 -8.76 -22.63 22.08
CA HIS A 173 -8.25 -23.39 20.93
C HIS A 173 -6.79 -23.06 20.63
N ALA A 174 -6.39 -21.78 20.61
CA ALA A 174 -4.99 -21.40 20.41
C ALA A 174 -4.05 -21.94 21.53
N ARG A 175 -4.52 -22.00 22.78
CA ARG A 175 -3.77 -22.65 23.87
C ARG A 175 -3.66 -24.16 23.71
N ARG A 176 -4.68 -24.84 23.17
CA ARG A 176 -4.62 -26.28 22.86
C ARG A 176 -3.70 -26.57 21.68
N SER A 177 -3.65 -25.68 20.69
CA SER A 177 -2.63 -25.73 19.62
C SER A 177 -1.22 -25.73 20.21
N LEU A 178 -0.94 -24.77 21.08
CA LEU A 178 0.36 -24.64 21.77
C LEU A 178 0.65 -25.76 22.78
N ALA A 179 -0.38 -26.50 23.22
CA ALA A 179 -0.20 -27.69 24.06
C ALA A 179 0.16 -28.94 23.24
N GLY A 180 -0.27 -29.00 21.98
CA GLY A 180 0.17 -30.03 21.02
C GLY A 180 1.55 -29.75 20.43
N ASP A 181 1.83 -28.48 20.11
CA ASP A 181 3.14 -28.01 19.64
C ASP A 181 3.52 -26.67 20.30
N SER A 182 4.39 -26.75 21.31
CA SER A 182 4.88 -25.59 22.06
C SER A 182 5.94 -24.76 21.32
N GLN A 183 6.38 -25.15 20.13
CA GLN A 183 7.35 -24.42 19.31
C GLN A 183 6.68 -23.70 18.13
N ASN A 184 5.35 -23.74 18.03
CA ASN A 184 4.60 -23.16 16.93
C ASN A 184 4.51 -21.62 17.00
N THR A 185 5.49 -20.92 16.43
CA THR A 185 5.53 -19.43 16.40
C THR A 185 4.27 -18.82 15.77
N ARG A 186 3.72 -19.46 14.73
CA ARG A 186 2.45 -19.07 14.07
C ARG A 186 1.27 -19.11 15.05
N ALA A 187 1.15 -20.16 15.87
CA ALA A 187 0.10 -20.25 16.89
C ALA A 187 0.27 -19.21 18.01
N TYR A 188 1.52 -18.85 18.39
CA TYR A 188 1.76 -17.70 19.25
C TYR A 188 1.31 -16.38 18.59
N GLY A 189 1.66 -16.15 17.31
CA GLY A 189 1.24 -14.98 16.55
C GLY A 189 -0.29 -14.83 16.47
N ASN A 190 -1.00 -15.93 16.20
CA ASN A 190 -2.46 -15.96 16.21
C ASN A 190 -3.04 -15.75 17.61
N LEU A 191 -2.45 -16.33 18.66
CA LEU A 191 -2.86 -16.06 20.05
C LEU A 191 -2.66 -14.58 20.43
N ALA A 192 -1.58 -13.95 19.99
CA ALA A 192 -1.34 -12.53 20.21
C ALA A 192 -2.36 -11.66 19.45
N ARG A 193 -2.68 -11.99 18.20
CA ARG A 193 -3.76 -11.36 17.41
C ARG A 193 -5.12 -11.46 18.13
N ILE A 194 -5.48 -12.62 18.68
CA ILE A 194 -6.72 -12.78 19.47
C ILE A 194 -6.75 -11.86 20.71
N TYR A 195 -5.63 -11.70 21.42
CA TYR A 195 -5.57 -10.74 22.54
C TYR A 195 -5.58 -9.28 22.08
N PHE A 196 -4.97 -8.98 20.93
CA PHE A 196 -4.94 -7.64 20.32
C PHE A 196 -6.35 -7.18 19.92
N ASP A 197 -7.12 -8.01 19.22
CA ASP A 197 -8.52 -7.67 18.83
C ASP A 197 -9.41 -7.47 20.06
N ARG A 198 -9.14 -8.23 21.13
CA ARG A 198 -9.80 -8.10 22.43
C ARG A 198 -9.28 -6.90 23.26
N GLY A 199 -8.44 -6.02 22.71
CA GLY A 199 -7.86 -4.85 23.37
C GLY A 199 -6.83 -5.14 24.47
N ASN A 200 -6.43 -6.41 24.66
CA ASN A 200 -5.51 -6.85 25.71
C ASN A 200 -4.04 -6.77 25.27
N PHE A 201 -3.61 -5.58 24.81
CA PHE A 201 -2.29 -5.36 24.21
C PHE A 201 -1.10 -5.73 25.12
N GLN A 202 -1.27 -5.66 26.45
CA GLN A 202 -0.25 -6.12 27.41
C GLN A 202 -0.03 -7.64 27.33
N VAL A 203 -1.12 -8.41 27.15
CA VAL A 203 -1.05 -9.88 27.05
C VAL A 203 -0.57 -10.30 25.67
N ALA A 204 -1.04 -9.63 24.60
CA ALA A 204 -0.55 -9.85 23.24
C ALA A 204 0.98 -9.72 23.15
N ARG A 205 1.53 -8.64 23.72
CA ARG A 205 2.98 -8.39 23.81
C ARG A 205 3.74 -9.52 24.54
N LEU A 206 3.22 -9.98 25.68
CA LEU A 206 3.84 -11.07 26.44
C LEU A 206 3.82 -12.40 25.68
N VAL A 207 2.75 -12.68 24.94
CA VAL A 207 2.65 -13.85 24.06
C VAL A 207 3.71 -13.78 22.96
N MET A 208 3.91 -12.61 22.34
CA MET A 208 4.94 -12.42 21.31
C MET A 208 6.37 -12.55 21.84
N PHE A 209 6.65 -12.12 23.06
CA PHE A 209 7.98 -12.33 23.66
C PHE A 209 8.31 -13.82 23.84
N ASN A 210 7.32 -14.67 24.16
CA ASN A 210 7.55 -16.11 24.19
C ASN A 210 7.84 -16.67 22.79
N ALA A 211 7.18 -16.16 21.74
CA ALA A 211 7.43 -16.57 20.35
C ALA A 211 8.87 -16.24 19.91
N ILE A 212 9.37 -15.05 20.25
CA ILE A 212 10.74 -14.61 19.91
C ILE A 212 11.82 -15.40 20.66
N GLN A 213 11.50 -16.04 21.79
CA GLN A 213 12.44 -17.00 22.43
C GLN A 213 12.53 -18.34 21.70
N ILE A 214 11.63 -18.61 20.74
CA ILE A 214 11.62 -19.83 19.93
C ILE A 214 12.29 -19.57 18.59
N ASP A 215 11.90 -18.48 17.90
CA ASP A 215 12.57 -18.01 16.69
C ASP A 215 12.83 -16.49 16.79
N GLU A 216 14.09 -16.11 16.94
CA GLU A 216 14.53 -14.71 16.96
C GLU A 216 14.76 -14.12 15.56
N ASN A 217 14.62 -14.92 14.50
CA ASN A 217 14.82 -14.52 13.10
C ASN A 217 13.54 -14.59 12.26
N ASP A 218 12.38 -14.80 12.87
CA ASP A 218 11.07 -14.73 12.22
C ASP A 218 10.60 -13.26 12.12
N PRO A 219 10.56 -12.64 10.92
CA PRO A 219 10.20 -11.24 10.75
C PRO A 219 8.73 -10.96 11.13
N ASP A 220 7.81 -11.91 10.95
CA ASP A 220 6.39 -11.71 11.23
C ASP A 220 6.15 -11.41 12.72
N LEU A 221 6.97 -12.00 13.62
CA LEU A 221 6.85 -11.79 15.06
C LEU A 221 7.15 -10.34 15.46
N TYR A 222 8.17 -9.74 14.84
CA TYR A 222 8.52 -8.34 15.05
C TYR A 222 7.49 -7.41 14.41
N ASN A 223 6.97 -7.72 13.22
CA ASN A 223 5.91 -6.94 12.60
C ASN A 223 4.62 -6.93 13.46
N ILE A 224 4.23 -8.07 14.02
CA ILE A 224 3.10 -8.16 14.97
C ILE A 224 3.35 -7.33 16.23
N LEU A 225 4.58 -7.35 16.78
CA LEU A 225 4.94 -6.47 17.90
C LEU A 225 4.85 -4.98 17.55
N GLY A 226 5.29 -4.58 16.35
CA GLY A 226 5.17 -3.22 15.86
C GLY A 226 3.72 -2.73 15.88
N HIS A 227 2.78 -3.52 15.36
CA HIS A 227 1.35 -3.22 15.43
C HIS A 227 0.82 -3.17 16.88
N ILE A 228 1.27 -4.06 17.77
CA ILE A 228 0.89 -4.06 19.20
C ILE A 228 1.33 -2.75 19.87
N GLU A 229 2.55 -2.28 19.64
CA GLU A 229 3.05 -1.03 20.23
C GLU A 229 2.38 0.22 19.63
N LEU A 230 2.03 0.23 18.33
CA LEU A 230 1.21 1.29 17.73
C LEU A 230 -0.14 1.44 18.45
N LYS A 231 -0.87 0.34 18.73
CA LYS A 231 -2.14 0.41 19.48
C LYS A 231 -1.96 0.79 20.96
N ARG A 232 -0.74 0.71 21.48
CA ARG A 232 -0.36 1.20 22.82
C ARG A 232 0.12 2.65 22.81
N ASN A 233 0.12 3.30 21.65
CA ASN A 233 0.65 4.64 21.39
C ASN A 233 2.17 4.77 21.68
N ASP A 234 2.92 3.67 21.60
CA ASP A 234 4.39 3.65 21.68
C ASP A 234 4.97 3.53 20.25
N VAL A 235 4.93 4.65 19.54
CA VAL A 235 5.43 4.75 18.15
C VAL A 235 6.94 4.49 18.09
N THR A 236 7.70 4.82 19.13
CA THR A 236 9.15 4.59 19.19
C THR A 236 9.47 3.09 19.22
N SER A 237 8.82 2.33 20.09
CA SER A 237 8.98 0.86 20.11
C SER A 237 8.44 0.22 18.84
N ALA A 238 7.36 0.75 18.25
CA ALA A 238 6.83 0.25 16.99
C ALA A 238 7.84 0.40 15.83
N ILE A 239 8.45 1.58 15.67
CA ILE A 239 9.51 1.82 14.67
C ILE A 239 10.66 0.85 14.88
N ALA A 240 11.13 0.64 16.10
CA ALA A 240 12.22 -0.29 16.38
C ALA A 240 11.88 -1.74 15.98
N TYR A 241 10.64 -2.19 16.18
CA TYR A 241 10.22 -3.53 15.76
C TYR A 241 10.00 -3.65 14.24
N PHE A 242 9.49 -2.63 13.56
CA PHE A 242 9.44 -2.63 12.09
C PHE A 242 10.83 -2.56 11.46
N GLN A 243 11.74 -1.76 12.03
CA GLN A 243 13.16 -1.77 11.65
C GLN A 243 13.77 -3.17 11.85
N LYS A 244 13.50 -3.84 12.97
CA LYS A 244 13.99 -5.20 13.20
C LYS A 244 13.43 -6.21 12.18
N THR A 245 12.18 -6.03 11.77
CA THR A 245 11.57 -6.81 10.67
C THR A 245 12.36 -6.62 9.37
N LEU A 246 12.70 -5.38 9.01
CA LEU A 246 13.42 -5.04 7.78
C LEU A 246 14.92 -5.39 7.83
N GLU A 247 15.54 -5.46 9.01
CA GLU A 247 16.90 -6.02 9.19
C GLU A 247 16.95 -7.51 8.80
N ILE A 248 15.89 -8.25 9.14
CA ILE A 248 15.75 -9.70 8.90
C ILE A 248 15.31 -9.94 7.44
N ALA A 249 14.27 -9.21 7.00
CA ALA A 249 13.64 -9.35 5.69
C ALA A 249 13.45 -7.95 5.05
N PRO A 250 14.45 -7.44 4.31
CA PRO A 250 14.38 -6.09 3.71
C PRO A 250 13.20 -5.87 2.76
N ALA A 251 12.73 -6.94 2.10
CA ALA A 251 11.60 -6.95 1.17
C ALA A 251 10.23 -7.16 1.86
N HIS A 252 10.14 -7.07 3.19
CA HIS A 252 8.91 -7.36 3.93
C HIS A 252 7.86 -6.24 3.76
N VAL A 253 7.05 -6.36 2.70
CA VAL A 253 6.04 -5.37 2.26
C VAL A 253 5.19 -4.81 3.41
N PRO A 254 4.59 -5.60 4.33
CA PRO A 254 3.79 -5.02 5.42
C PRO A 254 4.59 -4.07 6.34
N ALA A 255 5.88 -4.34 6.56
CA ALA A 255 6.72 -3.49 7.40
C ALA A 255 7.21 -2.25 6.65
N LEU A 256 7.48 -2.36 5.34
CA LEU A 256 7.74 -1.20 4.48
C LEU A 256 6.52 -0.27 4.45
N MET A 257 5.31 -0.81 4.26
CA MET A 257 4.05 -0.04 4.30
C MET A 257 3.83 0.63 5.66
N ASN A 258 4.02 -0.10 6.77
CA ASN A 258 3.92 0.45 8.12
C ASN A 258 4.93 1.59 8.36
N MET A 259 6.19 1.41 7.95
CA MET A 259 7.24 2.44 8.06
C MET A 259 6.92 3.67 7.21
N GLY A 260 6.54 3.47 5.94
CA GLY A 260 6.11 4.53 5.02
C GLY A 260 4.95 5.35 5.59
N ALA A 261 3.92 4.68 6.12
CA ALA A 261 2.79 5.35 6.78
C ALA A 261 3.20 6.13 8.05
N ILE A 262 4.13 5.61 8.86
CA ILE A 262 4.63 6.32 10.04
C ILE A 262 5.41 7.58 9.65
N VAL A 263 6.31 7.50 8.67
CA VAL A 263 7.11 8.67 8.24
C VAL A 263 6.27 9.70 7.48
N LEU A 264 5.28 9.26 6.69
CA LEU A 264 4.29 10.12 6.05
C LEU A 264 3.48 10.94 7.08
N ASN A 265 3.05 10.32 8.18
CA ASN A 265 2.31 11.00 9.25
C ASN A 265 3.13 12.09 9.97
N VAL A 266 4.45 11.98 10.02
CA VAL A 266 5.34 13.05 10.52
C VAL A 266 5.85 13.99 9.42
N ARG A 267 5.26 13.91 8.21
CA ARG A 267 5.54 14.75 7.03
C ARG A 267 6.96 14.65 6.49
N ASP A 268 7.61 13.49 6.69
CA ASP A 268 8.88 13.16 6.04
C ASP A 268 8.56 12.44 4.72
N PHE A 269 8.28 13.26 3.70
CA PHE A 269 7.72 12.79 2.43
C PHE A 269 8.77 12.04 1.60
N GLU A 270 10.03 12.46 1.68
CA GLU A 270 11.16 11.84 0.99
C GLU A 270 11.36 10.39 1.44
N ARG A 271 11.40 10.12 2.75
CA ARG A 271 11.49 8.73 3.25
C ARG A 271 10.19 7.97 3.06
N ALA A 272 9.03 8.62 3.05
CA ALA A 272 7.77 7.95 2.70
C ALA A 272 7.83 7.41 1.27
N ILE A 273 8.27 8.23 0.32
CA ILE A 273 8.46 7.84 -1.08
C ILE A 273 9.50 6.71 -1.21
N GLU A 274 10.59 6.73 -0.43
CA GLU A 274 11.58 5.63 -0.39
C GLU A 274 10.93 4.31 0.07
N PHE A 275 10.20 4.30 1.18
CA PHE A 275 9.54 3.08 1.68
C PHE A 275 8.46 2.55 0.72
N PHE A 276 7.63 3.41 0.13
CA PHE A 276 6.64 2.98 -0.85
C PHE A 276 7.28 2.57 -2.18
N GLY A 277 8.38 3.20 -2.59
CA GLY A 277 9.20 2.78 -3.73
C GLY A 277 9.69 1.34 -3.57
N ASN A 278 10.25 1.01 -2.41
CA ASN A 278 10.69 -0.35 -2.08
C ASN A 278 9.55 -1.39 -2.11
N VAL A 279 8.31 -1.00 -1.77
CA VAL A 279 7.13 -1.87 -1.96
C VAL A 279 6.86 -2.10 -3.45
N LEU A 280 6.92 -1.03 -4.26
CA LEU A 280 6.64 -1.09 -5.69
C LEU A 280 7.72 -1.81 -6.52
N GLU A 281 8.94 -1.99 -5.99
CA GLU A 281 9.95 -2.88 -6.58
C GLU A 281 9.54 -4.37 -6.53
N HIS A 282 8.73 -4.76 -5.54
CA HIS A 282 8.28 -6.13 -5.31
C HIS A 282 6.84 -6.38 -5.76
N GLU A 283 5.96 -5.40 -5.53
CA GLU A 283 4.56 -5.42 -5.91
C GLU A 283 4.22 -4.18 -6.76
N PRO A 284 4.58 -4.15 -8.06
CA PRO A 284 4.43 -2.95 -8.88
C PRO A 284 2.99 -2.42 -9.01
N GLN A 285 1.99 -3.25 -8.75
CA GLN A 285 0.56 -2.94 -8.82
C GLN A 285 -0.08 -2.75 -7.43
N ASN A 286 0.71 -2.62 -6.35
CA ASN A 286 0.18 -2.37 -5.01
C ASN A 286 -0.47 -0.97 -4.93
N LEU A 287 -1.81 -0.93 -4.97
CA LEU A 287 -2.57 0.31 -5.06
C LEU A 287 -2.38 1.21 -3.83
N ASP A 288 -2.29 0.62 -2.63
CA ASP A 288 -2.08 1.37 -1.38
C ASP A 288 -0.72 2.08 -1.36
N ALA A 289 0.33 1.43 -1.88
CA ALA A 289 1.65 2.02 -2.01
C ALA A 289 1.69 3.14 -3.05
N ILE A 290 1.04 2.95 -4.22
CA ILE A 290 0.92 4.01 -5.23
C ILE A 290 0.15 5.22 -4.67
N LEU A 291 -0.98 4.97 -3.99
CA LEU A 291 -1.83 6.00 -3.41
C LEU A 291 -1.05 6.80 -2.34
N SER A 292 -0.38 6.09 -1.42
CA SER A 292 0.38 6.70 -0.33
C SER A 292 1.60 7.47 -0.85
N MET A 293 2.25 6.99 -1.91
CA MET A 293 3.32 7.72 -2.60
C MET A 293 2.80 8.98 -3.31
N GLY A 294 1.61 8.93 -3.93
CA GLY A 294 0.94 10.11 -4.49
C GLY A 294 0.58 11.15 -3.43
N VAL A 295 0.10 10.71 -2.26
CA VAL A 295 -0.14 11.58 -1.11
C VAL A 295 1.15 12.21 -0.58
N ALA A 296 2.25 11.44 -0.53
CA ALA A 296 3.57 11.96 -0.14
C ALA A 296 4.09 13.01 -1.13
N ARG A 297 4.02 12.73 -2.45
CA ARG A 297 4.39 13.68 -3.52
C ARG A 297 3.58 14.98 -3.44
N ARG A 298 2.26 14.89 -3.27
CA ARG A 298 1.38 16.07 -3.05
C ARG A 298 1.81 16.88 -1.82
N GLY A 299 2.16 16.20 -0.72
CA GLY A 299 2.66 16.83 0.50
C GLY A 299 4.01 17.54 0.34
N MET A 300 4.86 17.04 -0.55
CA MET A 300 6.16 17.61 -0.95
C MET A 300 6.04 18.76 -1.96
N GLY A 301 4.86 18.94 -2.59
CA GLY A 301 4.63 19.91 -3.67
C GLY A 301 4.90 19.39 -5.07
N ASP A 302 5.23 18.10 -5.21
CA ASP A 302 5.27 17.38 -6.51
C ASP A 302 3.85 17.05 -6.94
N LEU A 303 3.14 18.07 -7.45
CA LEU A 303 1.73 17.97 -7.83
C LEU A 303 1.52 17.09 -9.07
N GLU A 304 2.44 17.16 -10.03
CA GLU A 304 2.37 16.36 -11.25
C GLU A 304 2.67 14.88 -10.95
N GLY A 305 3.73 14.58 -10.20
CA GLY A 305 4.01 13.22 -9.77
C GLY A 305 2.94 12.64 -8.84
N ALA A 306 2.15 13.48 -8.15
CA ALA A 306 0.96 13.05 -7.43
C ALA A 306 -0.20 12.70 -8.40
N ARG A 307 -0.46 13.55 -9.40
CA ARG A 307 -1.46 13.29 -10.46
C ARG A 307 -1.15 11.98 -11.19
N GLU A 308 0.08 11.80 -11.66
CA GLU A 308 0.53 10.56 -12.32
C GLU A 308 0.22 9.30 -11.48
N ALA A 309 0.47 9.36 -10.17
CA ALA A 309 0.23 8.23 -9.27
C ALA A 309 -1.27 7.92 -9.13
N TYR A 310 -2.12 8.94 -9.06
CA TYR A 310 -3.57 8.81 -8.99
C TYR A 310 -4.16 8.29 -10.31
N GLU A 311 -3.78 8.88 -11.45
CA GLU A 311 -4.23 8.44 -12.78
C GLU A 311 -3.79 7.00 -13.09
N ARG A 312 -2.59 6.62 -12.64
CA ARG A 312 -2.10 5.23 -12.71
C ARG A 312 -3.01 4.25 -11.96
N ILE A 313 -3.61 4.63 -10.83
CA ILE A 313 -4.59 3.79 -10.14
C ILE A 313 -5.92 3.78 -10.91
N LEU A 314 -6.41 4.91 -11.40
CA LEU A 314 -7.65 4.96 -12.20
C LEU A 314 -7.56 4.13 -13.50
N ALA A 315 -6.36 3.98 -14.07
CA ALA A 315 -6.12 3.09 -15.21
C ALA A 315 -6.22 1.58 -14.87
N MET A 316 -6.18 1.21 -13.58
CA MET A 316 -6.34 -0.16 -13.07
C MET A 316 -7.71 -0.38 -12.41
N ASP A 317 -8.25 0.66 -11.76
CA ASP A 317 -9.54 0.71 -11.07
C ASP A 317 -10.19 2.08 -11.28
N GLU A 318 -10.98 2.19 -12.36
CA GLU A 318 -11.66 3.42 -12.79
C GLU A 318 -12.61 3.99 -11.70
N GLN A 319 -13.13 3.12 -10.83
CA GLN A 319 -14.11 3.45 -9.80
C GLN A 319 -13.47 3.63 -8.41
N ASN A 320 -12.15 3.82 -8.34
CA ASN A 320 -11.46 3.95 -7.06
C ASN A 320 -11.86 5.24 -6.32
N ALA A 321 -12.76 5.11 -5.34
CA ALA A 321 -13.28 6.24 -4.58
C ALA A 321 -12.17 7.06 -3.88
N LEU A 322 -11.22 6.39 -3.20
CA LEU A 322 -10.14 7.06 -2.46
C LEU A 322 -9.24 7.91 -3.37
N VAL A 323 -9.03 7.48 -4.62
CA VAL A 323 -8.29 8.25 -5.61
C VAL A 323 -9.10 9.45 -6.11
N GLN A 324 -10.39 9.28 -6.38
CA GLN A 324 -11.27 10.41 -6.74
C GLN A 324 -11.28 11.47 -5.63
N TYR A 325 -11.34 11.07 -4.35
CA TYR A 325 -11.16 12.01 -3.23
C TYR A 325 -9.81 12.75 -3.28
N ASN A 326 -8.71 12.03 -3.49
CA ASN A 326 -7.37 12.62 -3.48
C ASN A 326 -7.07 13.52 -4.69
N LEU A 327 -7.69 13.26 -5.85
CA LEU A 327 -7.70 14.15 -7.01
C LEU A 327 -8.54 15.40 -6.73
N GLY A 328 -9.73 15.25 -6.14
CA GLY A 328 -10.54 16.39 -5.69
C GLY A 328 -9.77 17.33 -4.74
N VAL A 329 -9.00 16.76 -3.80
CA VAL A 329 -8.10 17.53 -2.92
C VAL A 329 -6.95 18.18 -3.69
N LEU A 330 -6.33 17.48 -4.66
CA LEU A 330 -5.25 18.02 -5.48
C LEU A 330 -5.70 19.23 -6.31
N GLU A 331 -6.84 19.11 -6.98
CA GLU A 331 -7.45 20.19 -7.77
C GLU A 331 -7.86 21.37 -6.89
N HIS A 332 -8.59 21.12 -5.79
CA HIS A 332 -9.12 22.14 -4.88
C HIS A 332 -8.04 22.88 -4.08
N GLU A 333 -7.19 22.14 -3.36
CA GLU A 333 -6.32 22.72 -2.33
C GLU A 333 -4.94 23.12 -2.85
N HIS A 334 -4.51 22.58 -4.00
CA HIS A 334 -3.17 22.85 -4.54
C HIS A 334 -3.23 23.55 -5.90
N LEU A 335 -3.92 22.97 -6.89
CA LEU A 335 -3.85 23.47 -8.27
C LEU A 335 -4.66 24.76 -8.46
N ALA A 336 -5.85 24.87 -7.88
CA ALA A 336 -6.61 26.13 -7.90
C ALA A 336 -5.85 27.27 -7.19
N GLN A 337 -5.17 26.99 -6.08
CA GLN A 337 -4.32 27.98 -5.38
C GLN A 337 -3.09 28.38 -6.21
N ASN A 338 -2.43 27.41 -6.85
CA ASN A 338 -1.30 27.68 -7.75
C ASN A 338 -1.75 28.53 -8.96
N ALA A 339 -2.90 28.22 -9.55
CA ALA A 339 -3.48 28.96 -10.66
C ALA A 339 -3.79 30.42 -10.31
N GLN A 340 -4.28 30.71 -9.09
CA GLN A 340 -4.47 32.08 -8.59
C GLN A 340 -3.16 32.88 -8.53
N LEU A 341 -2.04 32.22 -8.24
CA LEU A 341 -0.70 32.81 -8.16
C LEU A 341 0.01 32.92 -9.53
N GLY A 342 -0.60 32.43 -10.62
CA GLY A 342 -0.05 32.44 -11.97
C GLY A 342 0.20 31.04 -12.54
N GLY A 343 0.45 30.05 -11.69
CA GLY A 343 1.05 28.77 -12.09
C GLY A 343 2.42 29.01 -12.73
N ASP A 344 2.66 28.42 -13.90
CA ASP A 344 3.91 28.59 -14.65
C ASP A 344 3.93 29.86 -15.55
N ARG A 345 2.91 30.73 -15.48
CA ARG A 345 2.83 31.94 -16.29
C ARG A 345 3.72 33.04 -15.72
N GLU A 346 4.63 33.56 -16.56
CA GLU A 346 5.40 34.76 -16.23
C GLU A 346 4.47 35.94 -15.96
N ALA A 347 4.71 36.67 -14.87
CA ALA A 347 3.97 37.87 -14.54
C ALA A 347 4.44 39.02 -15.44
N PRO A 348 3.53 39.88 -15.96
CA PRO A 348 3.90 41.01 -16.80
C PRO A 348 4.69 42.08 -16.01
N SER A 349 5.16 43.12 -16.71
CA SER A 349 5.84 44.25 -16.06
C SER A 349 4.94 44.91 -15.00
N PRO A 350 5.43 45.27 -13.81
CA PRO A 350 4.65 46.03 -12.82
C PRO A 350 4.13 47.38 -13.36
N ASP A 351 4.82 47.95 -14.36
CA ASP A 351 4.44 49.22 -14.99
C ASP A 351 3.31 49.06 -16.03
N ASP A 352 3.09 47.84 -16.55
CA ASP A 352 2.00 47.54 -17.50
C ASP A 352 0.75 47.08 -16.72
N MET A 353 0.06 48.05 -16.14
CA MET A 353 -1.11 47.78 -15.31
C MET A 353 -2.26 47.09 -16.07
N VAL A 354 -2.38 47.27 -17.38
CA VAL A 354 -3.41 46.60 -18.19
C VAL A 354 -3.08 45.10 -18.31
N ALA A 355 -1.82 44.77 -18.61
CA ALA A 355 -1.37 43.37 -18.64
C ALA A 355 -1.47 42.70 -17.26
N GLN A 356 -1.21 43.42 -16.15
CA GLN A 356 -1.42 42.90 -14.79
C GLN A 356 -2.88 42.50 -14.55
N MET A 357 -3.85 43.27 -15.05
CA MET A 357 -5.26 42.94 -14.93
C MET A 357 -5.66 41.75 -15.80
N ASP A 358 -5.20 41.69 -17.06
CA ASP A 358 -5.42 40.53 -17.94
C ASP A 358 -4.84 39.23 -17.34
N TRP A 359 -3.63 39.31 -16.77
CA TRP A 359 -3.00 38.19 -16.05
C TRP A 359 -3.81 37.76 -14.82
N THR A 360 -4.28 38.72 -14.02
CA THR A 360 -5.10 38.43 -12.83
C THR A 360 -6.43 37.77 -13.20
N ILE A 361 -7.12 38.25 -14.25
CA ILE A 361 -8.37 37.67 -14.73
C ILE A 361 -8.14 36.22 -15.18
N ALA A 362 -7.11 35.99 -16.01
CA ALA A 362 -6.75 34.66 -16.49
C ALA A 362 -6.30 33.71 -15.37
N ASN A 363 -5.82 34.22 -14.23
CA ASN A 363 -5.52 33.41 -13.03
C ASN A 363 -6.80 32.96 -12.32
N LEU A 364 -7.77 33.85 -12.15
CA LEU A 364 -9.06 33.52 -11.54
C LEU A 364 -9.88 32.55 -12.40
N GLU A 365 -9.86 32.70 -13.73
CA GLU A 365 -10.51 31.78 -14.66
C GLU A 365 -9.90 30.37 -14.60
N ALA A 366 -8.57 30.26 -14.58
CA ALA A 366 -7.87 28.98 -14.41
C ALA A 366 -8.18 28.33 -13.04
N ALA A 367 -8.25 29.11 -11.98
CA ALA A 367 -8.62 28.62 -10.65
C ALA A 367 -10.06 28.09 -10.59
N ILE A 368 -11.02 28.76 -11.25
CA ILE A 368 -12.39 28.27 -11.40
C ILE A 368 -12.41 26.90 -12.09
N ALA A 369 -11.63 26.70 -13.16
CA ALA A 369 -11.57 25.42 -13.85
C ALA A 369 -11.11 24.28 -12.91
N HIS A 370 -10.04 24.49 -12.12
CA HIS A 370 -9.60 23.52 -11.11
C HIS A 370 -10.65 23.28 -10.02
N TYR A 371 -11.34 24.32 -9.54
CA TYR A 371 -12.43 24.17 -8.59
C TYR A 371 -13.59 23.33 -9.15
N GLU A 372 -13.98 23.52 -10.41
CA GLU A 372 -15.04 22.71 -11.05
C GLU A 372 -14.62 21.26 -11.24
N THR A 373 -13.41 20.99 -11.74
CA THR A 373 -12.84 19.63 -11.81
C THR A 373 -12.79 18.96 -10.43
N SER A 374 -12.49 19.71 -9.36
CA SER A 374 -12.53 19.17 -8.00
C SER A 374 -13.93 18.71 -7.58
N ILE A 375 -14.98 19.45 -7.95
CA ILE A 375 -16.37 19.08 -7.69
C ILE A 375 -16.74 17.81 -8.44
N GLU A 376 -16.29 17.62 -9.68
CA GLU A 376 -16.51 16.37 -10.43
C GLU A 376 -15.89 15.16 -9.71
N HIS A 377 -14.62 15.27 -9.31
CA HIS A 377 -13.94 14.22 -8.54
C HIS A 377 -14.61 13.93 -7.19
N TYR A 378 -15.05 14.96 -6.45
CA TYR A 378 -15.78 14.77 -5.20
C TYR A 378 -17.15 14.09 -5.42
N ASN A 379 -17.87 14.40 -6.50
CA ASN A 379 -19.11 13.69 -6.85
C ASN A 379 -18.83 12.23 -7.24
N ASN A 380 -17.75 11.94 -7.96
CA ASN A 380 -17.32 10.59 -8.29
C ASN A 380 -17.00 9.77 -7.03
N PHE A 381 -16.29 10.35 -6.05
CA PHE A 381 -16.11 9.73 -4.73
C PHE A 381 -17.46 9.37 -4.10
N LEU A 382 -18.40 10.34 -4.00
CA LEU A 382 -19.72 10.09 -3.39
C LEU A 382 -20.57 9.06 -4.15
N HIS A 383 -20.30 8.84 -5.44
CA HIS A 383 -20.96 7.86 -6.28
C HIS A 383 -20.38 6.45 -6.11
N TYR A 384 -19.06 6.31 -6.11
CA TYR A 384 -18.38 5.01 -6.01
C TYR A 384 -18.24 4.49 -4.57
N GLU A 385 -18.26 5.38 -3.57
CA GLU A 385 -18.12 5.04 -2.16
C GLU A 385 -19.33 4.23 -1.63
N GLN A 386 -19.12 2.93 -1.40
CA GLN A 386 -20.16 1.98 -0.97
C GLN A 386 -20.56 2.09 0.51
N GLY A 387 -20.07 3.10 1.24
CA GLY A 387 -20.47 3.40 2.62
C GLY A 387 -19.53 2.86 3.69
N ALA A 388 -18.30 2.49 3.33
CA ALA A 388 -17.23 2.20 4.28
C ALA A 388 -16.70 3.47 4.97
N HIS A 389 -16.76 4.62 4.27
CA HIS A 389 -16.14 5.88 4.68
C HIS A 389 -17.17 6.97 5.01
N VAL A 390 -18.00 6.75 6.04
CA VAL A 390 -19.13 7.65 6.39
C VAL A 390 -18.68 9.07 6.74
N GLU A 391 -17.64 9.22 7.58
CA GLU A 391 -17.12 10.54 7.99
C GLU A 391 -16.58 11.32 6.78
N GLN A 392 -15.88 10.65 5.87
CA GLN A 392 -15.34 11.23 4.64
C GLN A 392 -16.45 11.69 3.69
N ARG A 393 -17.64 11.06 3.70
CA ARG A 393 -18.79 11.54 2.89
C ARG A 393 -19.35 12.86 3.40
N GLU A 394 -19.39 13.06 4.71
CA GLU A 394 -19.83 14.33 5.30
C GLU A 394 -18.82 15.45 4.99
N ASP A 395 -17.52 15.18 5.17
CA ASP A 395 -16.43 16.09 4.80
C ASP A 395 -16.47 16.47 3.31
N VAL A 396 -16.60 15.49 2.41
CA VAL A 396 -16.68 15.75 0.96
C VAL A 396 -17.92 16.55 0.57
N THR A 397 -19.07 16.32 1.22
CA THR A 397 -20.27 17.12 0.96
C THR A 397 -20.05 18.58 1.36
N ALA A 398 -19.44 18.82 2.53
CA ALA A 398 -19.08 20.17 2.97
C ALA A 398 -18.05 20.84 2.05
N ARG A 399 -17.05 20.09 1.57
CA ARG A 399 -16.06 20.55 0.57
C ARG A 399 -16.73 20.99 -0.72
N ILE A 400 -17.64 20.19 -1.27
CA ILE A 400 -18.36 20.56 -2.51
C ILE A 400 -19.09 21.90 -2.34
N ASP A 401 -19.81 22.10 -1.23
CA ASP A 401 -20.56 23.33 -1.00
C ASP A 401 -19.65 24.54 -0.76
N GLN A 402 -18.53 24.37 -0.05
CA GLN A 402 -17.48 25.39 0.07
C GLN A 402 -16.91 25.79 -1.30
N VAL A 403 -16.54 24.82 -2.14
CA VAL A 403 -15.96 25.07 -3.47
C VAL A 403 -16.97 25.77 -4.38
N ARG A 404 -18.25 25.37 -4.34
CA ARG A 404 -19.32 26.07 -5.07
C ARG A 404 -19.42 27.55 -4.70
N GLN A 405 -19.38 27.87 -3.40
CA GLN A 405 -19.42 29.26 -2.93
C GLN A 405 -18.20 30.05 -3.41
N ILE A 406 -17.00 29.45 -3.40
CA ILE A 406 -15.79 30.09 -3.93
C ILE A 406 -15.95 30.36 -5.43
N VAL A 407 -16.39 29.38 -6.22
CA VAL A 407 -16.62 29.53 -7.67
C VAL A 407 -17.66 30.62 -7.97
N GLU A 408 -18.76 30.69 -7.22
CA GLU A 408 -19.79 31.73 -7.36
C GLU A 408 -19.20 33.12 -7.10
N MET A 409 -18.52 33.31 -5.97
CA MET A 409 -17.88 34.59 -5.63
C MET A 409 -16.79 35.01 -6.63
N THR A 410 -15.95 34.07 -7.10
CA THR A 410 -14.91 34.39 -8.10
C THR A 410 -15.52 34.73 -9.46
N ARG A 411 -16.61 34.06 -9.85
CA ARG A 411 -17.36 34.40 -11.09
C ARG A 411 -18.02 35.77 -11.03
N GLU A 412 -18.49 36.22 -9.87
CA GLU A 412 -19.02 37.59 -9.70
C GLU A 412 -17.92 38.66 -9.76
N GLN A 413 -16.69 38.33 -9.36
CA GLN A 413 -15.56 39.26 -9.38
C GLN A 413 -15.01 39.54 -10.78
N ILE A 414 -14.97 38.54 -11.66
CA ILE A 414 -14.36 38.65 -13.00
C ILE A 414 -14.97 39.79 -13.84
N PRO A 415 -16.31 39.94 -13.98
CA PRO A 415 -16.89 41.05 -14.74
C PRO A 415 -16.49 42.44 -14.24
N MET A 416 -16.35 42.63 -12.92
CA MET A 416 -15.90 43.91 -12.34
C MET A 416 -14.42 44.19 -12.67
N LEU A 417 -13.57 43.15 -12.69
CA LEU A 417 -12.17 43.27 -13.09
C LEU A 417 -12.05 43.56 -14.60
N VAL A 418 -12.89 42.95 -15.43
CA VAL A 418 -12.97 43.24 -16.88
C VAL A 418 -13.37 44.70 -17.12
N GLU A 419 -14.41 45.21 -16.45
CA GLU A 419 -14.83 46.62 -16.56
C GLU A 419 -13.72 47.59 -16.11
N GLN A 420 -13.06 47.30 -14.98
CA GLN A 420 -11.90 48.09 -14.52
C GLN A 420 -10.74 48.06 -15.51
N ARG A 421 -10.46 46.92 -16.14
CA ARG A 421 -9.42 46.73 -17.15
C ARG A 421 -9.74 47.48 -18.44
N GLU A 422 -11.00 47.52 -18.85
CA GLU A 422 -11.45 48.30 -20.01
C GLU A 422 -11.29 49.81 -19.77
N MET A 423 -11.75 50.32 -18.61
CA MET A 423 -11.56 51.72 -18.24
C MET A 423 -10.08 52.11 -18.20
N LEU A 424 -9.24 51.30 -17.55
CA LEU A 424 -7.79 51.55 -17.44
C LEU A 424 -7.10 51.55 -18.82
N ALA A 425 -7.48 50.63 -19.71
CA ALA A 425 -6.95 50.61 -21.07
C ALA A 425 -7.36 51.86 -21.88
N GLU A 426 -8.56 52.40 -21.65
CA GLU A 426 -8.97 53.67 -22.25
C GLU A 426 -8.18 54.86 -21.70
N GLU A 427 -7.95 54.92 -20.38
CA GLU A 427 -7.12 55.96 -19.75
C GLU A 427 -5.67 55.95 -20.26
N VAL A 428 -5.05 54.77 -20.35
CA VAL A 428 -3.69 54.60 -20.91
C VAL A 428 -3.64 55.07 -22.37
N ALA A 429 -4.57 54.62 -23.21
CA ALA A 429 -4.63 55.02 -24.61
C ALA A 429 -4.84 56.54 -24.80
N GLN A 430 -5.64 57.17 -23.93
CA GLN A 430 -5.81 58.63 -23.93
C GLN A 430 -4.52 59.36 -23.52
N ALA A 431 -3.80 58.85 -22.51
CA ALA A 431 -2.53 59.42 -22.05
C ALA A 431 -1.41 59.31 -23.12
N GLU A 432 -1.29 58.14 -23.77
CA GLU A 432 -0.35 57.94 -24.88
C GLU A 432 -0.66 58.87 -26.07
N ALA A 433 -1.94 59.00 -26.44
CA ALA A 433 -2.36 59.89 -27.51
C ALA A 433 -2.08 61.37 -27.19
N ALA A 434 -2.24 61.79 -25.92
CA ALA A 434 -1.91 63.13 -25.46
C ALA A 434 -0.40 63.39 -25.50
N ALA A 435 0.42 62.45 -25.02
CA ALA A 435 1.88 62.54 -25.05
C ALA A 435 2.43 62.58 -26.49
N ALA A 436 1.87 61.78 -27.40
CA ALA A 436 2.22 61.81 -28.82
C ALA A 436 1.86 63.14 -29.48
N ALA A 437 0.71 63.74 -29.13
CA ALA A 437 0.31 65.05 -29.63
C ALA A 437 1.21 66.18 -29.09
N GLU A 438 1.64 66.10 -27.82
CA GLU A 438 2.59 67.06 -27.22
C GLU A 438 3.98 66.94 -27.86
N ALA A 439 4.47 65.73 -28.09
CA ALA A 439 5.74 65.50 -28.78
C ALA A 439 5.73 66.05 -30.23
N ALA A 440 4.66 65.82 -30.98
CA ALA A 440 4.50 66.38 -32.33
C ALA A 440 4.44 67.92 -32.31
N ALA A 441 3.76 68.52 -31.34
CA ALA A 441 3.71 69.98 -31.18
C ALA A 441 5.08 70.58 -30.79
N ALA A 442 5.93 69.82 -30.09
CA ALA A 442 7.30 70.22 -29.78
C ALA A 442 8.25 70.15 -30.99
N GLU A 443 8.04 69.21 -31.92
CA GLU A 443 8.80 69.13 -33.18
C GLU A 443 8.40 70.22 -34.20
N GLU A 444 7.16 70.72 -34.16
CA GLU A 444 6.70 71.82 -35.02
C GLU A 444 7.05 73.23 -34.49
N ALA A 445 7.68 73.35 -33.32
CA ALA A 445 8.10 74.63 -32.76
C ALA A 445 9.26 75.24 -33.58
N PRO A 446 9.18 76.52 -34.01
CA PRO A 446 10.20 77.11 -34.86
C PRO A 446 11.52 77.32 -34.11
N VAL A 447 12.61 76.81 -34.68
CA VAL A 447 13.99 77.12 -34.24
C VAL A 447 14.25 78.60 -34.53
N ASP A 448 14.40 79.42 -33.48
CA ASP A 448 14.72 80.84 -33.59
C ASP A 448 16.21 81.02 -33.92
N GLU A 449 16.55 81.03 -35.20
CA GLU A 449 17.86 81.49 -35.69
C GLU A 449 17.98 83.03 -35.59
N SER A 450 18.13 83.58 -34.39
CA SER A 450 18.59 84.97 -34.23
C SER A 450 19.34 85.27 -32.92
N GLY A 451 20.59 85.76 -33.05
CA GLY A 451 21.32 86.40 -31.94
C GLY A 451 22.71 85.83 -31.63
N ALA A 452 23.75 86.41 -32.21
CA ALA A 452 25.16 86.10 -31.90
C ALA A 452 25.81 87.19 -31.01
N GLU A 453 26.98 86.83 -30.45
CA GLU A 453 28.02 87.69 -29.84
C GLU A 453 27.81 88.22 -28.39
N GLY A 454 28.83 88.01 -27.55
CA GLY A 454 28.92 88.55 -26.19
C GLY A 454 29.81 87.72 -25.25
N GLU A 455 31.13 87.94 -25.26
CA GLU A 455 32.09 87.30 -24.36
C GLU A 455 31.92 87.75 -22.89
N GLU A 456 32.15 86.87 -21.91
CA GLU A 456 33.33 87.02 -21.03
C GLU A 456 33.65 85.74 -20.24
N SER A 457 34.92 85.60 -19.87
CA SER A 457 35.51 84.41 -19.26
C SER A 457 35.33 84.33 -17.75
N LEU A 458 35.45 83.13 -17.18
CA LEU A 458 36.45 82.80 -16.15
C LEU A 458 36.62 81.27 -16.02
N ALA A 459 37.78 80.84 -15.53
CA ALA A 459 38.26 79.45 -15.58
C ALA A 459 38.15 78.71 -14.22
N ASP A 460 38.85 77.56 -14.12
CA ASP A 460 38.98 76.62 -13.00
C ASP A 460 37.75 75.68 -12.77
N ASP A 461 37.89 74.38 -12.50
CA ASP A 461 39.11 73.55 -12.31
C ASP A 461 38.88 72.07 -12.68
N SER A 462 39.97 71.28 -12.80
CA SER A 462 40.10 69.80 -12.73
C SER A 462 38.91 68.93 -13.21
N ASP A 463 38.96 68.24 -14.35
CA ASP A 463 39.82 67.08 -14.71
C ASP A 463 39.72 65.83 -13.79
N GLN A 464 39.81 64.66 -14.41
CA GLN A 464 39.28 63.37 -13.96
C GLN A 464 40.20 62.61 -12.99
N GLY A 465 39.61 61.81 -12.09
CA GLY A 465 40.38 60.95 -11.18
C GLY A 465 39.55 59.93 -10.39
N LEU A 466 39.33 58.77 -11.03
CA LEU A 466 39.11 57.42 -10.46
C LEU A 466 39.13 57.25 -8.93
N GLU A 467 38.17 56.51 -8.38
CA GLU A 467 38.51 55.36 -7.51
C GLU A 467 37.38 54.30 -7.45
N GLU A 468 37.78 53.05 -7.19
CA GLU A 468 36.94 51.85 -7.21
C GLU A 468 36.31 51.54 -5.83
N ALA A 469 35.44 50.52 -5.83
CA ALA A 469 34.67 49.88 -4.76
C ALA A 469 35.40 49.61 -3.41
N PRO A 470 34.67 49.22 -2.33
CA PRO A 470 34.08 47.87 -2.24
C PRO A 470 32.55 47.83 -2.18
#